data_AF-A0A7W7QD34-F1
#
_entry.id   AF-A0A7W7QD34-F1
#
_cell.length_a   1.000
_cell.length_b   1.000
_cell.length_c   1.000
_cell.angle_alpha   90.00
_cell.angle_beta   90.00
_cell.angle_gamma   90.00
#
_symmetry.space_group_name_H-M   'P 1'
#
loop_
_entity.id
_entity.type
_entity.pdbx_description
1 polymer ?
#
loop_
_entity_poly.entity_id
_entity_poly.type
_entity_poly.pdbx_seq_one_letter_code
_entity_poly.pdbx_strand_id
1 'polypeptide(L)'
;MTGFHMVPDVVSAAVTALSDQGKHRDTGWQGCKSAIAGNEGGIGPDPLGQAFRAIYGRLSPALREGADRVPGLIMDVAGRDARSVGDYVGSDAVAGPA
;
A
#
# COMPACT_ATOMS: atom_id res chain seq x y z
N MET A 1 -15.64 28.22 20.41
CA MET A 1 -14.98 26.99 19.93
C MET A 1 -15.32 26.86 18.46
N THR A 2 -14.36 27.10 17.57
CA THR A 2 -14.51 26.76 16.14
C THR A 2 -14.29 25.26 16.01
N GLY A 3 -15.37 24.50 15.85
CA GLY A 3 -15.28 23.07 15.57
C GLY A 3 -14.63 22.86 14.21
N PHE A 4 -13.59 22.03 14.14
CA PHE A 4 -13.08 21.54 12.86
C PHE A 4 -14.10 20.55 12.31
N HIS A 5 -14.92 20.99 11.36
CA HIS A 5 -15.82 20.11 10.63
C HIS A 5 -15.08 19.43 9.48
N MET A 6 -15.28 18.13 9.35
CA MET A 6 -14.84 17.38 8.18
C MET A 6 -15.63 17.86 6.97
N VAL A 7 -14.95 18.02 5.83
CA VAL A 7 -15.59 18.21 4.52
C VAL A 7 -15.64 16.83 3.84
N PRO A 8 -16.78 16.10 3.89
CA PRO A 8 -16.81 14.68 3.56
C PRO A 8 -16.38 14.38 2.12
N ASP A 9 -16.73 15.27 1.17
CA ASP A 9 -16.38 15.09 -0.24
C ASP A 9 -14.85 15.15 -0.48
N VAL A 10 -14.17 16.10 0.18
CA VAL A 10 -12.72 16.28 0.07
C VAL A 10 -11.99 15.08 0.68
N VAL A 11 -12.44 14.63 1.86
CA VAL A 11 -11.83 13.48 2.52
C VAL A 11 -12.13 12.19 1.76
N SER A 12 -13.33 12.00 1.24
CA SER A 12 -13.69 10.86 0.39
C SER A 12 -12.80 10.77 -0.84
N ALA A 13 -12.59 11.89 -1.54
CA ALA A 13 -11.72 11.95 -2.71
C ALA A 13 -10.27 11.55 -2.37
N ALA A 14 -9.74 12.05 -1.25
CA ALA A 14 -8.40 11.70 -0.78
C ALA A 14 -8.29 10.20 -0.41
N VAL A 15 -9.32 9.64 0.24
CA VAL A 15 -9.38 8.21 0.59
C VAL A 15 -9.45 7.32 -0.65
N THR A 16 -10.26 7.69 -1.65
CA THR A 16 -10.29 6.99 -2.94
C THR A 16 -8.92 7.02 -3.61
N ALA A 17 -8.27 8.18 -3.68
CA ALA A 17 -6.95 8.31 -4.25
C ALA A 17 -5.91 7.44 -3.52
N LEU A 18 -5.97 7.37 -2.18
CA LEU A 18 -5.10 6.50 -1.38
C LEU A 18 -5.32 5.02 -1.71
N SER A 19 -6.58 4.58 -1.81
CA SER A 19 -6.92 3.21 -2.21
C SER A 19 -6.36 2.87 -3.59
N ASP A 20 -6.51 3.77 -4.57
CA ASP A 20 -6.02 3.56 -5.93
C ASP A 20 -4.48 3.54 -6.00
N GLN A 21 -3.79 4.34 -5.18
CA GLN A 21 -2.34 4.24 -5.01
C GLN A 21 -1.92 2.88 -4.44
N GLY A 22 -2.68 2.33 -3.51
CA GLY A 22 -2.48 0.97 -2.99
C GLY A 22 -2.55 -0.08 -4.11
N LYS A 23 -3.62 -0.06 -4.91
CA LYS A 23 -3.80 -0.99 -6.05
C LYS A 23 -2.72 -0.85 -7.11
N HIS A 24 -2.34 0.39 -7.44
CA HIS A 24 -1.29 0.67 -8.41
C HIS A 24 0.06 0.10 -7.94
N ARG A 25 0.39 0.30 -6.65
CA ARG A 25 1.61 -0.25 -6.05
C ARG A 25 1.59 -1.77 -5.99
N ASP A 26 0.46 -2.40 -5.67
CA ASP A 26 0.36 -3.86 -5.72
C ASP A 26 0.63 -4.38 -7.14
N THR A 27 -0.07 -3.82 -8.14
CA THR A 27 0.12 -4.22 -9.54
C THR A 27 1.57 -4.06 -10.00
N GLY A 28 2.19 -2.91 -9.69
CA GLY A 28 3.60 -2.68 -9.98
C GLY A 28 4.52 -3.68 -9.28
N TRP A 29 4.24 -3.99 -8.01
CA TRP A 29 5.02 -4.95 -7.24
C TRP A 29 4.89 -6.38 -7.77
N GLN A 30 3.69 -6.84 -8.17
CA GLN A 30 3.50 -8.14 -8.82
C GLN A 30 4.29 -8.23 -10.14
N GLY A 31 4.33 -7.13 -10.91
CA GLY A 31 5.18 -7.01 -12.10
C GLY A 31 6.66 -7.15 -11.77
N CYS A 32 7.15 -6.43 -10.77
CA CYS A 32 8.53 -6.53 -10.29
C CYS A 32 8.88 -7.94 -9.81
N LYS A 33 8.01 -8.61 -9.03
CA LYS A 33 8.23 -10.00 -8.59
C LYS A 33 8.39 -10.95 -9.76
N SER A 34 7.52 -10.83 -10.75
CA SER A 34 7.58 -11.66 -11.96
C SER A 34 8.89 -11.43 -12.73
N ALA A 35 9.29 -10.17 -12.89
CA ALA A 35 10.56 -9.83 -13.54
C ALA A 35 11.77 -10.35 -12.76
N ILE A 36 11.77 -10.23 -11.43
CA ILE A 36 12.85 -10.74 -10.58
C ILE A 36 12.97 -12.26 -10.73
N ALA A 37 11.86 -13.00 -10.56
CA ALA A 37 11.85 -14.46 -10.68
C ALA A 37 12.34 -14.92 -12.07
N GLY A 38 11.96 -14.20 -13.13
CA GLY A 38 12.44 -14.48 -14.48
C GLY A 38 13.94 -14.26 -14.71
N ASN A 39 14.58 -13.40 -13.90
CA ASN A 39 16.00 -13.04 -14.05
C ASN A 39 16.92 -13.69 -12.99
N GLU A 40 16.39 -14.22 -11.89
CA GLU A 40 17.20 -14.85 -10.83
C GLU A 40 18.03 -16.04 -11.35
N GLY A 41 17.49 -16.80 -12.31
CA GLY A 41 18.23 -17.88 -12.97
C GLY A 41 19.44 -17.40 -13.78
N GLY A 42 19.47 -16.11 -14.17
CA GLY A 42 20.57 -15.49 -14.89
C GLY A 42 21.78 -15.12 -14.02
N ILE A 43 21.69 -15.27 -12.69
CA ILE A 43 22.84 -15.08 -11.82
C ILE A 43 23.82 -16.23 -12.08
N GLY A 44 25.00 -15.92 -12.63
CA GLY A 44 25.98 -16.93 -13.04
C GLY A 44 26.51 -17.80 -11.89
N PRO A 45 27.09 -18.98 -12.20
CA PRO A 45 27.75 -19.84 -11.22
C PRO A 45 29.19 -19.40 -10.91
N ASP A 46 29.69 -18.37 -11.60
CA ASP A 46 31.03 -17.83 -11.40
C ASP A 46 31.21 -17.25 -9.98
N PRO A 47 32.46 -17.01 -9.53
CA PRO A 47 32.72 -16.52 -8.18
C PRO A 47 31.99 -15.21 -7.83
N LEU A 48 31.76 -14.33 -8.80
CA LEU A 48 31.03 -13.08 -8.60
C LEU A 48 29.54 -13.34 -8.41
N GLY A 49 28.95 -14.21 -9.25
CA GLY A 49 27.57 -14.65 -9.13
C GLY A 49 27.30 -15.37 -7.80
N GLN A 50 28.21 -16.20 -7.31
CA GLN A 50 28.12 -16.83 -6.00
C GLN A 50 28.19 -15.81 -4.85
N ALA A 51 29.13 -14.86 -4.91
CA ALA A 51 29.23 -13.79 -3.92
C ALA A 51 27.96 -12.92 -3.88
N PHE A 52 27.40 -12.60 -5.04
CA PHE A 52 26.11 -11.91 -5.14
C PHE A 52 24.97 -12.74 -4.51
N ARG A 53 24.84 -14.03 -4.86
CA ARG A 53 23.81 -14.93 -4.30
C ARG A 53 23.87 -15.02 -2.78
N ALA A 54 25.06 -15.01 -2.18
CA ALA A 54 25.21 -15.08 -0.73
C ALA A 54 24.56 -13.87 -0.02
N ILE A 55 24.76 -12.67 -0.56
CA ILE A 55 24.17 -11.44 -0.02
C ILE A 55 22.68 -11.37 -0.38
N TYR A 56 22.36 -11.59 -1.65
CA TYR A 56 21.02 -11.50 -2.19
C TYR A 56 20.06 -12.51 -1.55
N GLY A 57 20.45 -13.78 -1.43
CA GLY A 57 19.64 -14.83 -0.82
C GLY A 57 19.36 -14.59 0.67
N ARG A 58 20.28 -13.92 1.38
CA ARG A 58 20.08 -13.52 2.78
C ARG A 58 19.08 -12.38 2.94
N LEU A 59 19.14 -11.36 2.06
CA LEU A 59 18.36 -10.12 2.23
C LEU A 59 17.02 -10.14 1.50
N SER A 60 16.94 -10.81 0.36
CA SER A 60 15.77 -10.76 -0.52
C SER A 60 14.47 -11.27 0.11
N PRO A 61 14.44 -12.31 0.99
CA PRO A 61 13.17 -12.77 1.57
C PRO A 61 12.51 -11.70 2.45
N ALA A 62 13.26 -11.08 3.36
CA ALA A 62 12.73 -10.04 4.25
C ALA A 62 12.31 -8.78 3.49
N LEU A 63 13.05 -8.40 2.44
CA LEU A 63 12.68 -7.28 1.59
C LEU A 63 11.39 -7.55 0.80
N ARG A 64 11.23 -8.77 0.27
CA ARG A 64 10.00 -9.18 -0.43
C ARG A 64 8.81 -9.21 0.50
N GLU A 65 8.97 -9.79 1.68
CA GLU A 65 7.92 -9.84 2.69
C GLU A 65 7.48 -8.42 3.12
N GLY A 66 8.44 -7.50 3.30
CA GLY A 66 8.13 -6.10 3.53
C GLY A 66 7.35 -5.47 2.39
N ALA A 67 7.81 -5.68 1.14
CA ALA A 67 7.16 -5.14 -0.06
C ALA A 67 5.75 -5.73 -0.30
N ASP A 68 5.53 -7.01 0.02
CA ASP A 68 4.22 -7.67 -0.10
C ASP A 68 3.16 -7.03 0.82
N ARG A 69 3.57 -6.47 1.96
CA ARG A 69 2.64 -5.88 2.94
C ARG A 69 2.25 -4.45 2.61
N VAL A 70 3.15 -3.65 2.01
CA VAL A 70 2.96 -2.20 1.85
C VAL A 70 1.67 -1.84 1.09
N PRO A 71 1.35 -2.44 -0.08
CA PRO A 71 0.11 -2.12 -0.78
C PRO A 71 -1.13 -2.42 0.06
N GLY A 72 -1.14 -3.55 0.77
CA GLY A 72 -2.22 -3.94 1.68
C GLY A 72 -2.42 -2.95 2.82
N LEU A 73 -1.33 -2.49 3.45
CA LEU A 73 -1.38 -1.49 4.52
C LEU A 73 -1.98 -0.16 4.04
N ILE A 74 -1.65 0.27 2.82
CA ILE A 74 -2.21 1.50 2.23
C ILE A 74 -3.72 1.34 2.02
N MET A 75 -4.15 0.20 1.46
CA MET A 75 -5.57 -0.08 1.24
C MET A 75 -6.35 -0.23 2.56
N ASP A 76 -5.74 -0.81 3.60
CA ASP A 76 -6.33 -0.94 4.92
C ASP A 76 -6.57 0.43 5.58
N VAL A 77 -5.60 1.35 5.47
CA VAL A 77 -5.75 2.73 5.94
C VAL A 77 -6.89 3.41 5.20
N ALA A 78 -6.91 3.35 3.86
CA ALA A 78 -7.99 3.92 3.06
C ALA A 78 -9.37 3.34 3.45
N GLY A 79 -9.45 2.03 3.70
CA GLY A 79 -10.69 1.38 4.13
C GLY A 79 -11.16 1.80 5.53
N ARG A 80 -10.23 2.07 6.45
CA ARG A 80 -10.55 2.64 7.77
C ARG A 80 -11.04 4.08 7.65
N ASP A 81 -10.38 4.88 6.84
CA ASP A 81 -10.74 6.29 6.65
C ASP A 81 -12.10 6.43 5.94
N ALA A 82 -12.41 5.57 4.96
CA ALA A 82 -13.72 5.52 4.31
C ALA A 82 -14.86 5.26 5.32
N ARG A 83 -14.64 4.34 6.27
CA ARG A 83 -15.60 4.09 7.36
C ARG A 83 -15.76 5.30 8.26
N SER A 84 -14.66 5.95 8.64
CA SER A 84 -14.69 7.17 9.46
C SER A 84 -15.48 8.31 8.79
N VAL A 85 -15.37 8.48 7.46
CA VAL A 85 -16.18 9.45 6.72
C VAL A 85 -17.67 9.08 6.80
N GLY A 86 -18.00 7.80 6.61
CA GLY A 86 -19.37 7.30 6.73
C GLY A 86 -19.96 7.54 8.12
N ASP A 87 -19.21 7.25 9.17
CA ASP A 87 -19.61 7.48 10.57
C ASP A 87 -19.82 8.96 10.86
N TYR A 88 -18.95 9.84 10.32
CA TYR A 88 -19.09 11.29 10.45
C TYR A 88 -20.38 11.78 9.77
N VAL A 89 -20.61 11.41 8.51
CA VAL A 89 -21.81 11.81 7.75
C VAL A 89 -23.08 11.29 8.43
N GLY A 90 -23.07 10.05 8.91
CA GLY A 90 -24.19 9.47 9.65
C GLY A 90 -24.48 10.23 10.95
N SER A 91 -23.44 10.61 11.69
CA SER A 91 -23.57 11.37 12.94
C SER A 91 -24.08 12.79 12.70
N ASP A 92 -23.57 13.47 11.66
CA ASP A 92 -23.97 14.82 11.27
C ASP A 92 -25.46 14.86 10.85
N ALA A 93 -25.92 13.85 10.11
CA ALA A 93 -27.33 13.72 9.71
C ALA A 93 -28.28 13.52 10.90
N VAL A 94 -27.83 12.85 11.98
CA VAL A 94 -28.62 12.61 13.20
C VAL A 94 -28.62 13.83 14.13
N ALA A 95 -27.54 14.63 14.12
CA ALA A 95 -27.43 15.82 14.95
C ALA A 95 -28.41 16.95 14.54
N GLY A 96 -28.91 16.93 13.29
CA GLY A 96 -29.79 17.95 12.74
C GLY A 96 -29.07 19.28 12.46
N PRO A 97 -29.55 20.10 11.52
CA PRO A 97 -28.96 21.41 11.28
C PRO A 97 -29.12 22.28 12.53
N ALA A 98 -28.00 22.85 13.02
CA ALA A 98 -28.01 23.91 14.02
C ALA A 98 -28.61 25.20 13.45
#